data_AF-A0A355UJ63-F1
#
_entry.id   AF-A0A355UJ63-F1
#
_cell.length_a   1.000
_cell.length_b   1.000
_cell.length_c   1.000
_cell.angle_alpha   90.00
_cell.angle_beta   90.00
_cell.angle_gamma   90.00
#
_symmetry.space_group_name_H-M   'P 1'
#
loop_
_entity.id
_entity.type
_entity.pdbx_description
1 polymer ?
#
loop_
_entity_poly.entity_id
_entity_poly.type
_entity_poly.pdbx_seq_one_letter_code
_entity_poly.pdbx_strand_id
1 'polypeptide(L)'
;MIMKKISEAIKKRPIIGWAIFVTVMVIVFLLGLLAASITERRAEIATLYSNKKVEIKGINPHSSEWGINYPREYNTWLKTKNMDFQSKYNGNIKQDVLENRPQMVVLWAGYAFSKDYTAPRGHSYAIEDIHHTLRTGAPQNDTDGPQPATCWTCKSPDVPRVMNEIGIEKFYNKKWGALGKEIV
;
A
#
# COMPACT_ATOMS: atom_id res chain seq x y z
N MET A 1 41.95 32.15 20.41
CA MET A 1 43.15 31.34 20.70
C MET A 1 43.39 30.23 19.65
N ILE A 2 42.35 29.55 19.16
CA ILE A 2 42.44 28.47 18.17
C ILE A 2 42.96 28.94 16.79
N MET A 3 42.50 30.09 16.28
CA MET A 3 42.95 30.62 14.97
C MET A 3 44.45 31.00 14.93
N LYS A 4 45.01 31.50 16.04
CA LYS A 4 46.46 31.81 16.14
C LYS A 4 47.31 30.53 16.01
N LYS A 5 46.86 29.42 16.61
CA LYS A 5 47.53 28.10 16.50
C LYS A 5 47.51 27.52 15.08
N ILE A 6 46.39 27.67 14.37
CA ILE A 6 46.25 27.17 12.98
C ILE A 6 47.15 27.96 12.01
N SER A 7 47.18 29.29 12.15
CA SER A 7 48.04 30.16 11.33
C SER A 7 49.53 29.84 11.51
N GLU A 8 49.99 29.64 12.75
CA GLU A 8 51.38 29.24 13.03
C GLU A 8 51.71 27.83 12.50
N ALA A 9 50.77 26.88 12.59
CA ALA A 9 50.94 25.53 12.06
C ALA A 9 51.07 25.51 10.53
N ILE A 10 50.29 26.33 9.83
CA ILE A 10 50.36 26.50 8.37
C ILE A 10 51.70 27.16 7.96
N LYS A 11 52.17 28.15 8.74
CA LYS A 11 53.47 28.81 8.50
C LYS A 11 54.66 27.85 8.66
N LYS A 12 54.58 26.91 9.62
CA LYS A 12 55.62 25.87 9.84
C LYS A 12 55.56 24.71 8.86
N ARG A 13 54.36 24.30 8.42
CA ARG A 13 54.16 23.19 7.46
C ARG A 13 53.08 23.57 6.43
N PRO A 14 53.48 24.06 5.24
CA PRO A 14 52.54 24.51 4.21
C PRO A 14 51.54 23.42 3.78
N ILE A 15 51.93 22.15 3.89
CA ILE A 15 51.10 20.97 3.58
C ILE A 15 49.79 20.96 4.39
N ILE A 16 49.79 21.49 5.62
CA ILE A 16 48.58 21.55 6.46
C ILE A 16 47.55 22.50 5.85
N GLY A 17 47.99 23.63 5.28
CA GLY A 17 47.09 24.56 4.57
C GLY A 17 46.50 23.94 3.31
N TRP A 18 47.31 23.24 2.52
CA TRP A 18 46.85 22.50 1.34
C TRP A 18 45.88 21.38 1.70
N ALA A 19 46.11 20.63 2.79
CA ALA A 19 45.21 19.59 3.25
C ALA A 19 43.84 20.14 3.67
N ILE A 20 43.81 21.26 4.41
CA ILE A 20 42.55 21.94 4.79
C ILE A 20 41.82 22.44 3.54
N PHE A 21 42.53 23.07 2.60
CA PHE A 21 41.95 23.58 1.36
C PHE A 21 41.31 22.46 0.52
N VAL A 22 42.03 21.37 0.28
CA VAL A 22 41.51 20.20 -0.46
C VAL A 22 40.31 19.59 0.27
N THR A 23 40.36 19.48 1.60
CA THR A 23 39.25 18.95 2.40
C THR A 23 38.00 19.81 2.25
N VAL A 24 38.13 21.14 2.35
CA VAL A 24 37.02 22.07 2.15
C VAL A 24 36.48 22.00 0.72
N MET A 25 37.36 21.93 -0.29
CA MET A 25 36.94 21.77 -1.69
C MET A 25 36.13 20.48 -1.89
N VAL A 26 36.57 19.35 -1.34
CA VAL A 26 35.85 18.08 -1.41
C VAL A 26 34.48 18.19 -0.75
N ILE A 27 34.39 18.79 0.45
CA ILE A 27 33.11 18.98 1.16
C ILE A 27 32.16 19.85 0.34
N VAL A 28 32.62 20.99 -0.19
CA VAL A 28 31.79 21.89 -1.01
C VAL A 28 31.36 21.20 -2.30
N PHE A 29 32.23 20.42 -2.94
CA PHE A 29 31.90 19.63 -4.11
C PHE A 29 30.82 18.57 -3.81
N LEU A 30 30.95 17.82 -2.71
CA LEU A 30 29.96 16.85 -2.28
C LEU A 30 28.61 17.50 -1.93
N LEU A 31 28.62 18.67 -1.28
CA LEU A 31 27.41 19.45 -1.02
C LEU A 31 26.76 19.95 -2.32
N GLY A 32 27.56 20.34 -3.32
CA GLY A 32 27.09 20.70 -4.66
C GLY A 32 26.44 19.53 -5.39
N LEU A 33 27.06 18.34 -5.34
CA LEU A 33 26.48 17.10 -5.88
C LEU A 33 25.16 16.73 -5.19
N LEU A 34 25.10 16.88 -3.85
CA LEU A 34 23.87 16.65 -3.09
C LEU A 34 22.76 17.64 -3.49
N ALA A 35 23.10 18.93 -3.62
CA ALA A 35 22.16 19.96 -4.06
C ALA A 35 21.64 19.66 -5.47
N ALA A 36 22.52 19.32 -6.41
CA ALA A 36 22.17 18.93 -7.78
C ALA A 36 21.24 17.71 -7.78
N SER A 37 21.56 16.67 -7.01
CA SER A 37 20.73 15.46 -6.88
C SER A 37 19.34 15.76 -6.32
N ILE A 38 19.23 16.65 -5.33
CA ILE A 38 17.93 17.07 -4.77
C ILE A 38 17.12 17.88 -5.79
N THR A 39 17.76 18.77 -6.56
CA THR A 39 17.07 19.57 -7.58
C THR A 39 16.61 18.74 -8.77
N GLU A 40 17.41 17.78 -9.24
CA GLU A 40 17.02 16.86 -10.31
C GLU A 40 15.82 15.99 -9.90
N ARG A 41 15.82 15.44 -8.68
CA ARG A 41 14.67 14.67 -8.16
C ARG A 41 13.37 15.47 -8.12
N ARG A 42 13.43 16.79 -7.88
CA ARG A 42 12.24 17.66 -7.94
C ARG A 42 11.77 17.88 -9.38
N ALA A 43 12.69 17.97 -10.33
CA ALA A 43 12.36 18.01 -11.75
C ALA A 43 11.75 16.68 -12.23
N GLU A 44 12.24 15.53 -11.76
CA GLU A 44 11.64 14.21 -12.04
C GLU A 44 10.17 14.14 -11.56
N ILE A 45 9.86 14.66 -10.37
CA ILE A 45 8.48 14.72 -9.86
C ILE A 45 7.58 15.61 -10.74
N ALA A 46 8.10 16.74 -11.22
CA ALA A 46 7.34 17.58 -12.16
C ALA A 46 7.06 16.85 -13.49
N THR A 47 7.97 15.98 -13.94
CA THR A 47 7.75 15.16 -15.14
C THR A 47 6.83 13.96 -14.93
N LEU A 48 6.60 13.48 -13.71
CA LEU A 48 5.64 12.38 -13.45
C LEU A 48 4.22 12.74 -13.90
N TYR A 49 3.84 14.03 -13.81
CA TYR A 49 2.55 14.50 -14.30
C TYR A 49 2.52 14.70 -15.83
N SER A 50 3.67 14.96 -16.48
CA SER A 50 3.75 15.07 -17.95
C SER A 50 3.92 13.72 -18.65
N ASN A 51 4.45 12.72 -17.95
CA ASN A 51 4.83 11.41 -18.52
C ASN A 51 3.78 10.32 -18.27
N LYS A 52 2.49 10.65 -18.34
CA LYS A 52 1.45 9.62 -18.41
C LYS A 52 1.61 8.86 -19.72
N LYS A 53 1.95 7.57 -19.62
CA LYS A 53 2.13 6.67 -20.77
C LYS A 53 0.79 6.20 -21.33
N VAL A 54 -0.21 6.05 -20.45
CA VAL A 54 -1.56 5.63 -20.82
C VAL A 54 -2.60 6.59 -20.26
N GLU A 55 -3.62 6.88 -21.06
CA GLU A 55 -4.77 7.65 -20.61
C GLU A 55 -5.74 6.73 -19.84
N ILE A 56 -6.03 7.07 -18.59
CA ILE A 56 -7.02 6.35 -17.76
C ILE A 56 -8.31 7.15 -17.76
N LYS A 57 -9.41 6.52 -18.19
CA LYS A 57 -10.74 7.14 -18.31
C LYS A 57 -11.71 6.56 -17.28
N GLY A 58 -12.65 7.38 -16.82
CA GLY A 58 -13.71 6.96 -15.91
C GLY A 58 -13.19 6.36 -14.60
N ILE A 59 -13.98 5.43 -14.04
CA ILE A 59 -13.62 4.67 -12.84
C ILE A 59 -12.95 3.37 -13.29
N ASN A 60 -11.62 3.36 -13.29
CA ASN A 60 -10.82 2.20 -13.69
C ASN A 60 -10.37 1.37 -12.47
N PRO A 61 -10.91 0.15 -12.26
CA PRO A 61 -10.57 -0.70 -11.12
C PRO A 61 -9.25 -1.48 -11.29
N HIS A 62 -8.72 -1.56 -12.51
CA HIS A 62 -7.56 -2.41 -12.82
C HIS A 62 -6.24 -1.78 -12.36
N SER A 63 -5.82 -2.09 -11.14
CA SER A 63 -4.62 -1.52 -10.51
C SER A 63 -3.33 -1.68 -11.35
N SER A 64 -3.22 -2.72 -12.18
CA SER A 64 -2.09 -2.93 -13.09
C SER A 64 -1.95 -1.83 -14.14
N GLU A 65 -3.06 -1.30 -14.65
CA GLU A 65 -3.05 -0.21 -15.64
C GLU A 65 -2.55 1.09 -15.02
N TRP A 66 -2.92 1.35 -13.77
CA TRP A 66 -2.37 2.45 -12.98
C TRP A 66 -0.86 2.31 -12.77
N GLY A 67 -0.36 1.08 -12.62
CA GLY A 67 1.07 0.79 -12.49
C GLY A 67 1.93 1.17 -13.71
N ILE A 68 1.34 1.34 -14.89
CA ILE A 68 2.05 1.80 -16.09
C ILE A 68 2.49 3.27 -15.92
N ASN A 69 1.60 4.08 -15.34
CA ASN A 69 1.85 5.51 -15.08
C ASN A 69 2.55 5.74 -13.72
N TYR A 70 2.23 4.91 -12.72
CA TYR A 70 2.67 5.07 -11.33
C TYR A 70 3.39 3.80 -10.83
N PRO A 71 4.55 3.44 -11.44
CA PRO A 71 5.21 2.17 -11.16
C PRO A 71 5.74 2.08 -9.73
N ARG A 72 6.16 3.20 -9.13
CA ARG A 72 6.67 3.19 -7.75
C ARG A 72 5.57 2.85 -6.76
N GLU A 73 4.43 3.50 -6.88
CA GLU A 73 3.24 3.33 -6.04
C GLU A 73 2.70 1.91 -6.21
N TYR A 74 2.54 1.46 -7.45
CA TYR A 74 2.09 0.10 -7.75
C TYR A 74 3.02 -0.97 -7.19
N ASN A 75 4.34 -0.80 -7.34
CA ASN A 75 5.31 -1.72 -6.75
C ASN A 75 5.27 -1.73 -5.22
N THR A 76 5.00 -0.60 -4.57
CA THR A 76 4.80 -0.59 -3.10
C THR A 76 3.50 -1.26 -2.69
N TRP A 77 2.42 -1.09 -3.47
CA TRP A 77 1.16 -1.78 -3.23
C TRP A 77 1.28 -3.31 -3.41
N LEU A 78 2.04 -3.77 -4.41
CA LEU A 78 2.31 -5.19 -4.63
C LEU A 78 2.97 -5.88 -3.43
N LYS A 79 3.72 -5.15 -2.60
CA LYS A 79 4.32 -5.69 -1.37
C LYS A 79 3.27 -6.10 -0.34
N THR A 80 2.01 -5.70 -0.48
CA THR A 80 0.92 -6.20 0.37
C THR A 80 0.62 -7.69 0.14
N LYS A 81 1.19 -8.30 -0.91
CA LYS A 81 1.20 -9.76 -1.09
C LYS A 81 2.18 -10.48 -0.15
N ASN A 82 3.13 -9.77 0.44
CA ASN A 82 4.08 -10.40 1.37
C ASN A 82 3.37 -10.80 2.66
N MET A 83 3.67 -12.00 3.16
CA MET A 83 3.14 -12.59 4.40
C MET A 83 4.30 -13.06 5.28
N ASP A 84 5.26 -12.16 5.54
CA ASP A 84 6.57 -12.42 6.14
C ASP A 84 6.76 -11.78 7.53
N PHE A 85 5.71 -11.17 8.10
CA PHE A 85 5.78 -10.40 9.33
C PHE A 85 4.75 -10.86 10.37
N GLN A 86 5.26 -11.19 11.57
CA GLN A 86 4.45 -11.42 12.75
C GLN A 86 5.08 -10.71 13.96
N SER A 87 4.28 -9.93 14.66
CA SER A 87 4.60 -9.30 15.93
C SER A 87 3.87 -9.99 17.08
N LYS A 88 4.09 -9.53 18.31
CA LYS A 88 3.41 -10.04 19.50
C LYS A 88 1.87 -10.03 19.39
N TYR A 89 1.29 -9.04 18.71
CA TYR A 89 -0.16 -8.84 18.69
C TYR A 89 -0.79 -8.90 17.30
N ASN A 90 -0.04 -8.63 16.24
CA ASN A 90 -0.53 -8.52 14.86
C ASN A 90 0.50 -9.03 13.85
N GLY A 91 0.13 -9.16 12.58
CA GLY A 91 1.03 -9.52 11.50
C GLY A 91 0.37 -9.33 10.14
N ASN A 92 1.02 -9.81 9.08
CA ASN A 92 0.45 -9.93 7.74
C ASN A 92 0.21 -11.40 7.34
N ILE A 93 0.34 -12.33 8.28
CA ILE A 93 0.07 -13.76 8.08
C ILE A 93 -1.39 -14.09 8.39
N LYS A 94 -1.95 -15.06 7.66
CA LYS A 94 -3.29 -15.58 7.93
C LYS A 94 -3.28 -16.36 9.25
N GLN A 95 -4.08 -15.93 10.21
CA GLN A 95 -4.23 -16.58 11.51
C GLN A 95 -5.71 -16.76 11.81
N ASP A 96 -6.12 -17.96 12.19
CA ASP A 96 -7.46 -18.22 12.70
C ASP A 96 -7.61 -17.61 14.10
N VAL A 97 -8.43 -16.57 14.23
CA VAL A 97 -8.63 -15.90 15.51
C VAL A 97 -9.53 -16.74 16.43
N LEU A 98 -10.45 -17.53 15.88
CA LEU A 98 -11.35 -18.38 16.65
C LEU A 98 -10.58 -19.55 17.29
N GLU A 99 -9.61 -20.13 16.58
CA GLU A 99 -8.70 -21.14 17.14
C GLU A 99 -7.92 -20.58 18.33
N ASN A 100 -7.40 -19.37 18.21
CA ASN A 100 -6.62 -18.71 19.27
C ASN A 100 -7.48 -18.17 20.42
N ARG A 101 -8.77 -17.90 20.17
CA ARG A 101 -9.71 -17.29 21.13
C ARG A 101 -11.07 -17.99 21.05
N PRO A 102 -11.16 -19.27 21.49
CA PRO A 102 -12.37 -20.07 21.30
C PRO A 102 -13.60 -19.51 22.02
N GLN A 103 -13.43 -18.67 23.04
CA GLN A 103 -14.54 -17.99 23.71
C GLN A 103 -15.31 -17.07 22.74
N MET A 104 -14.67 -16.57 21.68
CA MET A 104 -15.32 -15.74 20.65
C MET A 104 -16.39 -16.51 19.88
N VAL A 105 -16.23 -17.83 19.72
CA VAL A 105 -17.26 -18.69 19.11
C VAL A 105 -18.53 -18.67 19.94
N VAL A 106 -18.40 -18.74 21.27
CA VAL A 106 -19.54 -18.69 22.21
C VAL A 106 -20.15 -17.29 22.24
N LEU A 107 -19.33 -16.24 22.33
CA LEU A 107 -19.80 -14.85 22.39
C LEU A 107 -20.55 -14.44 21.12
N TRP A 108 -20.19 -15.01 19.97
CA TRP A 108 -20.82 -14.73 18.69
C TRP A 108 -21.77 -15.84 18.23
N ALA A 109 -22.17 -16.74 19.13
CA ALA A 109 -23.07 -17.83 18.81
C ALA A 109 -24.35 -17.31 18.13
N GLY A 110 -24.71 -17.91 17.00
CA GLY A 110 -25.83 -17.46 16.16
C GLY A 110 -25.47 -16.39 15.12
N TYR A 111 -24.23 -15.90 15.09
CA TYR A 111 -23.75 -14.92 14.12
C TYR A 111 -22.64 -15.47 13.22
N ALA A 112 -22.51 -14.94 12.00
CA ALA A 112 -21.59 -15.49 11.00
C ALA A 112 -20.11 -15.50 11.47
N PHE A 113 -19.72 -14.56 12.33
CA PHE A 113 -18.36 -14.49 12.88
C PHE A 113 -18.00 -15.66 13.80
N SER A 114 -18.98 -16.42 14.33
CA SER A 114 -18.67 -17.66 15.07
C SER A 114 -18.26 -18.81 14.14
N LYS A 115 -18.45 -18.68 12.82
CA LYS A 115 -18.09 -19.72 11.83
C LYS A 115 -16.66 -19.56 11.35
N ASP A 116 -16.24 -18.32 11.12
CA ASP A 116 -14.92 -18.00 10.59
C ASP A 116 -14.56 -16.54 10.88
N TYR A 117 -13.40 -16.35 11.48
CA TYR A 117 -12.81 -15.04 11.72
C TYR A 117 -11.28 -15.15 11.71
N THR A 118 -10.68 -14.68 10.62
CA THR A 118 -9.22 -14.64 10.46
C THR A 118 -8.68 -13.23 10.69
N ALA A 119 -7.43 -13.15 11.17
CA ALA A 119 -6.71 -11.90 11.28
C ALA A 119 -6.52 -11.25 9.90
N PRO A 120 -6.56 -9.91 9.80
CA PRO A 120 -6.37 -9.23 8.52
C PRO A 120 -4.94 -9.45 8.00
N ARG A 121 -4.82 -9.49 6.66
CA ARG A 121 -3.55 -9.46 5.93
C ARG A 121 -3.57 -8.35 4.88
N GLY A 122 -2.57 -8.31 4.00
CA GLY A 122 -2.41 -7.21 3.05
C GLY A 122 -3.55 -7.09 2.02
N HIS A 123 -3.77 -5.85 1.55
CA HIS A 123 -4.90 -5.50 0.68
C HIS A 123 -4.99 -6.31 -0.62
N SER A 124 -3.88 -6.82 -1.18
CA SER A 124 -3.92 -7.71 -2.34
C SER A 124 -4.75 -8.99 -2.13
N TYR A 125 -5.04 -9.36 -0.88
CA TYR A 125 -5.86 -10.52 -0.54
C TYR A 125 -7.32 -10.20 -0.23
N ALA A 126 -7.73 -8.93 -0.28
CA ALA A 126 -9.07 -8.53 0.16
C ALA A 126 -10.21 -9.28 -0.58
N ILE A 127 -10.07 -9.46 -1.90
CA ILE A 127 -11.00 -10.23 -2.74
C ILE A 127 -10.92 -11.73 -2.43
N GLU A 128 -9.71 -12.28 -2.35
CA GLU A 128 -9.49 -13.69 -2.00
C GLU A 128 -10.14 -14.03 -0.64
N ASP A 129 -9.91 -13.21 0.38
CA ASP A 129 -10.37 -13.48 1.74
C ASP A 129 -11.89 -13.36 1.87
N ILE A 130 -12.54 -12.43 1.14
CA ILE A 130 -14.00 -12.34 1.18
C ILE A 130 -14.69 -13.48 0.41
N HIS A 131 -14.03 -14.05 -0.62
CA HIS A 131 -14.52 -15.25 -1.28
C HIS A 131 -14.38 -16.50 -0.41
N HIS A 132 -13.29 -16.62 0.33
CA HIS A 132 -13.00 -17.84 1.10
C HIS A 132 -13.59 -17.86 2.51
N THR A 133 -14.02 -16.72 3.04
CA THR A 133 -14.55 -16.70 4.40
C THR A 133 -15.86 -17.48 4.50
N LEU A 134 -16.02 -18.30 5.53
CA LEU A 134 -17.28 -19.04 5.75
C LEU A 134 -18.46 -18.11 6.08
N ARG A 135 -18.17 -16.83 6.35
CA ARG A 135 -19.19 -15.82 6.65
C ARG A 135 -20.07 -15.47 5.45
N THR A 136 -19.54 -15.55 4.23
CA THR A 136 -20.27 -15.27 2.98
C THR A 136 -21.00 -16.50 2.43
N GLY A 137 -20.76 -17.68 3.01
CA GLY A 137 -21.42 -18.93 2.64
C GLY A 137 -20.99 -19.44 1.26
N ALA A 138 -21.84 -20.25 0.63
CA ALA A 138 -21.59 -20.84 -0.69
C ALA A 138 -22.80 -20.60 -1.62
N PRO A 139 -23.08 -19.34 -2.01
CA PRO A 139 -24.24 -19.01 -2.83
C PRO A 139 -24.19 -19.73 -4.17
N GLN A 140 -25.31 -20.34 -4.58
CA GLN A 140 -25.42 -21.04 -5.86
C GLN A 140 -25.99 -20.17 -6.98
N ASN A 141 -26.60 -19.03 -6.65
CA ASN A 141 -27.19 -18.09 -7.59
C ASN A 141 -27.21 -16.65 -7.03
N ASP A 142 -27.69 -15.70 -7.83
CA ASP A 142 -27.65 -14.26 -7.54
C ASP A 142 -28.60 -13.82 -6.40
N THR A 143 -29.51 -14.68 -5.94
CA THR A 143 -30.44 -14.38 -4.83
C THR A 143 -30.11 -15.17 -3.56
N ASP A 144 -29.11 -16.05 -3.63
CA ASP A 144 -28.66 -16.89 -2.53
C ASP A 144 -27.58 -16.18 -1.67
N GLY A 145 -27.29 -16.76 -0.52
CA GLY A 145 -26.23 -16.36 0.38
C GLY A 145 -26.70 -15.53 1.58
N PRO A 146 -25.98 -15.67 2.72
CA PRO A 146 -26.33 -14.99 3.96
C PRO A 146 -26.05 -13.48 3.92
N GLN A 147 -25.11 -13.02 3.09
CA GLN A 147 -24.62 -11.64 3.14
C GLN A 147 -25.21 -10.74 2.04
N PRO A 148 -25.47 -9.46 2.33
CA PRO A 148 -25.83 -8.47 1.33
C PRO A 148 -24.62 -8.02 0.50
N ALA A 149 -24.88 -7.43 -0.67
CA ALA A 149 -23.85 -6.85 -1.53
C ALA A 149 -22.99 -5.77 -0.83
N THR A 150 -23.51 -5.14 0.24
CA THR A 150 -22.76 -4.22 1.12
C THR A 150 -21.43 -4.80 1.62
N CYS A 151 -21.31 -6.13 1.75
CA CYS A 151 -20.04 -6.75 2.15
C CYS A 151 -18.89 -6.51 1.15
N TRP A 152 -19.20 -6.19 -0.11
CA TRP A 152 -18.22 -5.81 -1.12
C TRP A 152 -17.65 -4.40 -0.95
N THR A 153 -18.38 -3.49 -0.29
CA THR A 153 -18.13 -2.03 -0.34
C THR A 153 -16.70 -1.63 0.01
N CYS A 154 -16.04 -2.39 0.90
CA CYS A 154 -14.68 -2.12 1.35
C CYS A 154 -13.67 -3.18 0.87
N LYS A 155 -13.88 -3.78 -0.32
CA LYS A 155 -13.06 -4.92 -0.79
C LYS A 155 -12.42 -4.72 -2.15
N SER A 156 -13.03 -3.98 -3.07
CA SER A 156 -12.44 -3.77 -4.40
C SER A 156 -12.80 -2.39 -4.98
N PRO A 157 -11.91 -1.82 -5.81
CA PRO A 157 -12.20 -0.61 -6.58
C PRO A 157 -13.28 -0.80 -7.65
N ASP A 158 -13.76 -2.03 -7.91
CA ASP A 158 -14.95 -2.27 -8.74
C ASP A 158 -16.22 -1.72 -8.11
N VAL A 159 -16.29 -1.60 -6.78
CA VAL A 159 -17.49 -1.10 -6.09
C VAL A 159 -17.99 0.24 -6.66
N PRO A 160 -17.17 1.31 -6.73
CA PRO A 160 -17.60 2.57 -7.33
C PRO A 160 -17.92 2.44 -8.83
N ARG A 161 -17.24 1.56 -9.56
CA ARG A 161 -17.55 1.29 -10.98
C ARG A 161 -18.95 0.68 -11.13
N VAL A 162 -19.22 -0.41 -10.42
CA VAL A 162 -20.51 -1.11 -10.44
C VAL A 162 -21.63 -0.20 -9.93
N MET A 163 -21.40 0.58 -8.86
CA MET A 163 -22.37 1.57 -8.39
C MET A 163 -22.69 2.63 -9.46
N ASN A 164 -21.71 3.05 -10.25
CA ASN A 164 -21.92 3.98 -11.36
C ASN A 164 -22.70 3.34 -12.53
N GLU A 165 -22.54 2.04 -12.76
CA GLU A 165 -23.22 1.30 -13.83
C GLU A 165 -24.67 0.96 -13.48
N ILE A 166 -24.93 0.43 -12.28
CA ILE A 166 -26.27 -0.08 -11.91
C ILE A 166 -27.05 0.85 -10.97
N GLY A 167 -26.38 1.84 -10.37
CA GLY A 167 -26.94 2.73 -9.36
C GLY A 167 -26.74 2.25 -7.93
N ILE A 168 -26.52 3.19 -7.02
CA ILE A 168 -26.20 2.93 -5.59
C ILE A 168 -27.28 2.10 -4.90
N GLU A 169 -28.56 2.43 -5.11
CA GLU A 169 -29.68 1.70 -4.50
C GLU A 169 -29.72 0.25 -4.98
N LYS A 170 -29.57 0.02 -6.29
CA LYS A 170 -29.57 -1.34 -6.86
C LYS A 170 -28.36 -2.15 -6.39
N PHE A 171 -27.21 -1.51 -6.18
CA PHE A 171 -26.05 -2.15 -5.59
C PHE A 171 -26.38 -2.68 -4.19
N TYR A 172 -26.91 -1.85 -3.30
CA TYR A 172 -27.18 -2.24 -1.91
C TYR A 172 -28.34 -3.23 -1.75
N ASN A 173 -29.28 -3.28 -2.71
CA ASN A 173 -30.40 -4.22 -2.70
C ASN A 173 -30.04 -5.64 -3.19
N LYS A 174 -28.81 -5.89 -3.69
CA LYS A 174 -28.36 -7.20 -4.15
C LYS A 174 -27.80 -8.08 -3.02
N LYS A 175 -27.73 -9.39 -3.26
CA LYS A 175 -26.93 -10.32 -2.45
C LYS A 175 -25.46 -10.21 -2.78
N TRP A 176 -24.60 -10.59 -1.84
CA TRP A 176 -23.16 -10.66 -2.05
C TRP A 176 -22.81 -11.55 -3.25
N GLY A 177 -23.43 -12.73 -3.37
CA GLY A 177 -23.18 -13.66 -4.48
C GLY A 177 -23.50 -13.09 -5.87
N ALA A 178 -24.46 -12.17 -5.96
CA ALA A 178 -24.91 -11.58 -7.23
C ALA A 178 -23.84 -10.75 -7.95
N LEU A 179 -22.85 -10.24 -7.23
CA LEU A 179 -21.83 -9.33 -7.76
C LEU A 179 -20.44 -9.97 -7.83
N GLY A 180 -20.29 -11.24 -7.46
CA GLY A 180 -18.99 -11.91 -7.40
C GLY A 180 -18.29 -12.08 -8.75
N LYS A 181 -19.03 -11.98 -9.87
CA LYS A 181 -18.44 -11.99 -11.22
C LYS A 181 -17.97 -10.61 -11.68
N GLU A 182 -18.51 -9.55 -11.08
CA GLU A 182 -18.22 -8.16 -11.45
C GLU A 182 -17.11 -7.55 -10.59
N ILE A 183 -16.99 -7.98 -9.33
CA ILE A 183 -16.07 -7.40 -8.35
C ILE A 183 -14.87 -8.35 -8.19
N VAL A 184 -13.75 -8.01 -8.84
CA VAL A 184 -12.55 -8.87 -8.96
C VAL A 184 -11.27 -8.20 -8.47
#